data_AF-A0A970CHU3-F1
#
_entry.id   AF-A0A970CHU3-F1
#
_cell.length_a   1.000
_cell.length_b   1.000
_cell.length_c   1.000
_cell.angle_alpha   90.00
_cell.angle_beta   90.00
_cell.angle_gamma   90.00
#
_symmetry.space_group_name_H-M   'P 1'
#
loop_
_entity.id
_entity.type
_entity.pdbx_description
1 polymer ?
#
loop_
_entity_poly.entity_id
_entity_poly.type
_entity_poly.pdbx_seq_one_letter_code
_entity_poly.pdbx_strand_id
1 'polypeptide(L)'
;MGKKQTKPSITFEFGIQKLEQIVKDLEQNNISLDEALNLFGEGIELVKQCNILLDSADAKVKVLLEDSMGQLVSEKFISGELES
;
A
#
# COMPACT_ATOMS: atom_id res chain seq x y z
N MET A 1 15.14 -14.28 27.92
CA MET A 1 14.88 -13.15 27.00
C MET A 1 14.15 -13.70 25.78
N GLY A 2 12.83 -13.54 25.73
CA GLY A 2 12.01 -14.09 24.65
C GLY A 2 12.19 -13.31 23.36
N LYS A 3 12.53 -14.00 22.27
CA LYS A 3 12.63 -13.43 20.93
C LYS A 3 11.25 -12.88 20.54
N LYS A 4 11.08 -11.55 20.55
CA LYS A 4 9.90 -10.89 19.96
C LYS A 4 9.93 -11.20 18.47
N GLN A 5 9.07 -12.12 18.03
CA GLN A 5 8.84 -12.42 16.63
C GLN A 5 8.24 -11.16 16.00
N THR A 6 9.09 -10.37 15.34
CA THR A 6 8.67 -9.28 14.47
C THR A 6 7.94 -9.91 13.28
N LYS A 7 6.62 -9.69 13.18
CA LYS A 7 5.86 -10.05 11.98
C LYS A 7 6.62 -9.53 10.75
N PRO A 8 6.76 -10.32 9.68
CA PRO A 8 7.35 -9.83 8.45
C PRO A 8 6.51 -8.64 7.97
N SER A 9 7.13 -7.47 7.91
CA SER A 9 6.55 -6.31 7.22
C SER A 9 6.54 -6.65 5.73
N ILE A 10 5.36 -6.73 5.14
CA ILE A 10 5.21 -6.91 3.69
C ILE A 10 5.91 -5.74 2.98
N THR A 11 6.59 -6.01 1.87
CA THR A 11 7.14 -4.95 1.01
C THR A 11 6.09 -4.44 0.03
N PHE A 12 6.25 -3.22 -0.47
CA PHE A 12 5.29 -2.64 -1.40
C PHE A 12 5.15 -3.49 -2.67
N GLU A 13 6.28 -3.92 -3.24
CA GLU A 13 6.34 -4.75 -4.44
C GLU A 13 5.64 -6.10 -4.24
N PHE A 14 5.81 -6.71 -3.07
CA PHE A 14 5.12 -7.95 -2.72
C PHE A 14 3.61 -7.73 -2.61
N GLY A 15 3.19 -6.63 -1.97
CA GLY A 15 1.77 -6.27 -1.84
C GLY A 15 1.10 -6.11 -3.20
N ILE A 16 1.76 -5.41 -4.14
CA ILE A 16 1.28 -5.26 -5.52
C ILE A 16 1.21 -6.61 -6.24
N GLN A 17 2.27 -7.42 -6.19
CA GLN A 17 2.28 -8.73 -6.85
C GLN A 17 1.15 -9.64 -6.32
N LYS A 18 0.89 -9.59 -5.01
CA LYS A 18 -0.18 -10.36 -4.39
C LYS A 18 -1.56 -9.85 -4.79
N LEU A 19 -1.75 -8.54 -4.91
CA LEU A 19 -2.98 -7.94 -5.42
C LEU A 19 -3.27 -8.36 -6.86
N GLU A 20 -2.25 -8.35 -7.74
CA GLU A 20 -2.39 -8.83 -9.12
C GLU A 20 -2.84 -10.31 -9.16
N GLN A 21 -2.28 -11.14 -8.29
CA GLN A 21 -2.67 -12.53 -8.18
C GLN A 21 -4.12 -12.68 -7.69
N ILE A 22 -4.53 -11.90 -6.69
CA ILE A 22 -5.91 -11.90 -6.19
C ILE A 22 -6.89 -11.51 -7.30
N VAL A 23 -6.59 -10.47 -8.09
CA VAL A 23 -7.43 -10.07 -9.23
C VAL A 23 -7.56 -11.21 -10.23
N LYS A 24 -6.44 -11.83 -10.60
CA LYS A 24 -6.43 -12.98 -11.52
C LYS A 24 -7.25 -14.17 -11.00
N ASP A 25 -7.23 -14.41 -9.69
CA ASP A 25 -7.99 -15.50 -9.08
C ASP A 25 -9.49 -15.18 -9.02
N LEU A 26 -9.86 -13.91 -8.77
CA LEU A 26 -11.25 -13.44 -8.80
C LEU A 26 -11.86 -13.49 -10.22
N GLU A 27 -11.06 -13.38 -11.27
CA GLU A 27 -11.49 -13.47 -12.66
C GLU A 27 -11.77 -14.92 -13.13
N GLN A 28 -11.46 -15.93 -12.31
CA GLN A 28 -11.68 -17.32 -12.68
C GLN A 28 -13.18 -17.67 -12.64
N ASN A 29 -13.67 -18.30 -13.72
CA ASN A 29 -15.09 -18.64 -13.88
C ASN A 29 -15.63 -19.69 -12.88
N ASN A 30 -14.76 -20.33 -12.08
CA ASN A 30 -15.12 -21.43 -11.18
C ASN A 30 -14.81 -21.12 -9.70
N ILE A 31 -14.67 -19.85 -9.35
CA ILE A 31 -14.48 -19.44 -7.95
C ILE A 31 -15.81 -19.53 -7.19
N SER A 32 -15.77 -20.07 -5.96
CA SER A 32 -16.95 -20.04 -5.09
C SER A 32 -17.17 -18.64 -4.50
N LEU A 33 -18.40 -18.33 -4.11
CA LEU A 33 -18.73 -17.03 -3.49
C LEU A 33 -17.93 -16.79 -2.20
N ASP A 34 -17.74 -17.83 -1.38
CA ASP A 34 -17.00 -17.73 -0.12
C ASP A 34 -15.51 -17.42 -0.37
N GLU A 35 -14.89 -18.10 -1.34
CA GLU A 35 -13.52 -17.82 -1.76
C GLU A 35 -13.37 -16.42 -2.33
N ALA A 36 -14.33 -15.97 -3.15
CA ALA A 36 -14.31 -14.61 -3.70
C ALA A 36 -14.38 -13.55 -2.59
N LEU A 37 -15.22 -13.74 -1.57
CA LEU A 37 -15.32 -12.84 -0.42
C LEU A 37 -14.03 -12.83 0.41
N ASN A 38 -13.41 -14.00 0.60
CA ASN A 38 -12.13 -14.11 1.32
C ASN A 38 -11.00 -13.39 0.57
N LEU A 39 -10.86 -13.63 -0.74
CA LEU A 39 -9.86 -12.97 -1.59
C LEU A 39 -10.09 -11.45 -1.64
N PHE A 40 -11.35 -11.01 -1.72
CA PHE A 40 -11.68 -9.59 -1.67
C PHE A 40 -11.25 -8.96 -0.33
N GLY A 41 -11.55 -9.63 0.79
CA GLY A 41 -11.11 -9.19 2.12
C GLY A 41 -9.58 -9.08 2.23
N GLU A 42 -8.85 -10.09 1.73
CA GLU A 42 -7.40 -10.06 1.67
C GLU A 42 -6.88 -8.89 0.82
N GLY A 43 -7.52 -8.64 -0.33
CA GLY A 43 -7.17 -7.51 -1.21
C GLY A 43 -7.33 -6.16 -0.50
N ILE A 44 -8.42 -5.96 0.25
CA ILE A 44 -8.64 -4.72 1.02
C ILE A 44 -7.54 -4.51 2.08
N GLU A 45 -7.15 -5.56 2.80
CA GLU A 45 -6.07 -5.49 3.78
C GLU A 45 -4.72 -5.14 3.12
N LEU A 46 -4.41 -5.76 1.97
CA LEU A 46 -3.19 -5.47 1.22
C LEU A 46 -3.14 -4.03 0.70
N VAL A 47 -4.25 -3.51 0.16
CA VAL A 47 -4.34 -2.11 -0.28
C VAL A 47 -4.07 -1.15 0.87
N LYS A 48 -4.66 -1.39 2.05
CA LYS A 48 -4.39 -0.57 3.24
C LYS A 48 -2.91 -0.59 3.62
N GLN A 49 -2.29 -1.76 3.60
CA GLN A 49 -0.87 -1.90 3.92
C GLN A 49 0.02 -1.18 2.90
N CYS A 50 -0.29 -1.28 1.61
CA CYS A 50 0.44 -0.58 0.56
C CYS A 50 0.34 0.95 0.72
N ASN A 51 -0.84 1.48 1.04
CA ASN A 51 -1.02 2.90 1.31
C ASN A 51 -0.18 3.38 2.51
N ILE A 52 -0.14 2.60 3.60
CA ILE A 52 0.71 2.94 4.75
C ILE A 52 2.19 2.98 4.38
N LEU A 53 2.65 2.07 3.52
CA LEU A 53 4.03 2.07 3.03
C LEU A 53 4.33 3.30 2.17
N LEU A 54 3.39 3.69 1.30
CA LEU A 54 3.49 4.89 0.48
C LEU A 54 3.52 6.16 1.34
N ASP A 55 2.62 6.28 2.32
CA ASP A 55 2.59 7.41 3.25
C ASP A 55 3.91 7.52 4.04
N SER A 56 4.48 6.39 4.46
CA SER A 56 5.77 6.36 5.14
C SER A 56 6.92 6.77 4.21
N ALA A 57 6.88 6.37 2.94
CA ALA A 57 7.87 6.77 1.95
C ALA A 57 7.79 8.28 1.66
N ASP A 58 6.57 8.81 1.46
CA ASP A 58 6.32 10.23 1.24
C ASP A 58 6.82 11.09 2.42
N ALA A 59 6.52 10.67 3.66
CA ALA A 59 7.02 11.35 4.86
C ALA A 59 8.56 11.37 4.93
N LYS A 60 9.23 10.27 4.56
CA LYS A 60 10.70 10.21 4.52
C LYS A 60 11.27 11.14 3.45
N VAL A 61 10.65 11.18 2.26
CA VAL A 61 11.07 12.09 1.19
C VAL A 61 10.94 13.54 1.63
N LYS A 62 9.83 13.91 2.29
CA LYS A 62 9.63 15.25 2.84
C LYS A 62 10.73 15.66 3.81
N VAL A 63 11.04 14.82 4.81
CA VAL A 63 12.12 15.09 5.77
C VAL A 63 13.46 15.29 5.06
N LEU A 64 13.80 14.45 4.06
CA LEU A 64 15.04 14.59 3.31
C LEU A 64 15.12 15.90 2.50
N LEU A 65 13.99 16.34 1.92
CA LEU A 65 13.92 17.62 1.20
C LEU A 65 14.01 18.82 2.15
N GLU A 66 13.35 18.74 3.31
CA GLU A 66 13.41 19.75 4.37
C GLU A 66 14.85 19.90 4.89
N ASP A 67 15.55 18.79 5.14
CA ASP A 67 16.94 18.77 5.60
C ASP A 67 17.91 19.32 4.53
N SER A 68 17.63 19.06 3.24
CA SER A 68 18.49 19.50 2.14
C SER A 68 18.29 20.97 1.74
N MET A 69 17.12 21.57 1.99
CA MET A 69 16.81 22.95 1.57
C MET A 69 16.55 23.93 2.72
N GLY A 70 16.50 23.47 3.97
CA GLY A 70 16.28 24.32 5.16
C GLY A 70 14.95 25.06 5.18
N GLN A 71 14.01 24.72 4.28
CA GLN A 71 12.70 25.33 4.17
C GLN A 71 11.62 24.25 4.10
N LEU A 72 10.69 24.31 5.06
CA LEU A 72 9.46 23.52 5.12
C LEU A 72 8.61 23.79 3.87
N VAL A 73 8.71 22.93 2.85
CA VAL A 73 7.79 22.97 1.70
C VAL A 73 6.63 22.01 1.99
N SER A 74 5.66 22.49 2.75
CA SER A 74 4.35 21.84 2.85
C SER A 74 3.46 22.29 1.69
N GLU A 75 3.76 21.85 0.48
CA GLU A 75 2.78 21.93 -0.60
C GLU A 75 2.05 20.59 -0.73
N LYS A 76 0.76 20.69 -0.50
CA LYS A 76 -0.24 19.63 -0.55
C LYS A 76 -0.20 18.99 -1.93
N PHE A 77 0.49 17.86 -2.06
CA PHE A 77 0.34 16.93 -3.19
C PHE A 77 -1.01 16.20 -3.09
N ILE A 78 -2.11 16.96 -3.10
CA ILE A 78 -3.44 16.46 -3.47
C ILE A 78 -4.15 17.57 -4.22
N SER A 79 -3.96 17.62 -5.52
CA SER A 79 -4.98 18.06 -6.45
C SER A 79 -4.74 17.34 -7.77
N GLY A 80 -5.17 16.08 -7.83
CA GLY A 80 -5.76 15.57 -9.06
C GLY A 80 -7.05 16.35 -9.31
N GLU A 81 -6.90 17.59 -9.76
CA GLU A 81 -7.97 18.35 -10.39
C GLU A 81 -7.60 18.34 -11.88
N LEU A 82 -8.12 17.32 -12.58
CA LEU A 82 -8.19 17.36 -14.02
C LEU A 82 -9.07 18.56 -14.36
N GLU A 83 -8.48 19.52 -15.07
CA GLU A 83 -9.13 20.70 -15.60
C GLU A 83 -10.50 20.35 -16.23
N SER A 84 -11.52 21.10 -15.82
CA SER A 84 -12.70 21.40 -16.66
C SER A 84 -12.59 22.84 -17.12
#